data_AF-A0A8X6LAU3-F1
#
_entry.id   AF-A0A8X6LAU3-F1
#
_cell.length_a   1.000
_cell.length_b   1.000
_cell.length_c   1.000
_cell.angle_alpha   90.00
_cell.angle_beta   90.00
_cell.angle_gamma   90.00
#
_symmetry.space_group_name_H-M   'P 1'
#
loop_
_entity.id
_entity.type
_entity.pdbx_description
1 polymer ?
#
loop_
_entity_poly.entity_id
_entity_poly.type
_entity_poly.pdbx_seq_one_letter_code
_entity_poly.pdbx_strand_id
1 'polypeptide(L)'
;MTPCSARKVKLVICSLTPFALLPLALSPHQEAKCAYIILWMAVYWVLEPVHLTLTALLPVVLMPMLGILSEAEVTSNYMKEVLMMYLGGLAVAVAVEHCNLHERLALKVLLLLGTDTKW
;
A
#
# COMPACT_ATOMS: atom_id res chain seq x y z
N MET A 1 -26.12 -9.55 -1.71
CA MET A 1 -26.27 -8.36 -0.84
C MET A 1 -25.64 -7.17 -1.55
N THR A 2 -26.35 -6.05 -1.64
CA THR A 2 -26.26 -5.05 -2.72
C THR A 2 -24.98 -4.18 -2.72
N PRO A 3 -24.37 -3.92 -3.89
CA PRO A 3 -23.16 -3.08 -4.04
C PRO A 3 -23.37 -1.58 -3.72
N CYS A 4 -24.62 -1.12 -3.62
CA CYS A 4 -24.97 0.29 -3.43
C CYS A 4 -24.74 0.80 -1.99
N SER A 5 -24.81 -0.07 -0.98
CA SER A 5 -24.62 0.31 0.43
C SER A 5 -23.13 0.48 0.79
N ALA A 6 -22.27 -0.40 0.28
CA ALA A 6 -20.83 -0.38 0.53
C ALA A 6 -20.17 0.93 0.05
N ARG A 7 -20.63 1.50 -1.08
CA ARG A 7 -20.10 2.76 -1.59
C ARG A 7 -20.43 3.95 -0.68
N LYS A 8 -21.64 3.98 -0.12
CA LYS A 8 -22.06 5.02 0.84
C LYS A 8 -21.30 4.90 2.15
N VAL A 9 -21.13 3.68 2.67
CA VAL A 9 -20.38 3.42 3.91
C VAL A 9 -18.91 3.86 3.77
N LYS A 10 -18.25 3.53 2.65
CA LYS A 10 -16.87 3.98 2.39
C LYS A 10 -16.76 5.51 2.29
N LEU A 11 -17.74 6.17 1.67
CA LEU A 11 -17.77 7.64 1.52
C LEU A 11 -18.00 8.34 2.87
N VAL A 12 -18.88 7.78 3.70
CA VAL A 12 -19.11 8.24 5.08
C VAL A 12 -17.84 8.05 5.91
N ILE A 13 -17.21 6.88 5.90
CA ILE A 13 -15.94 6.63 6.61
C ILE A 13 -14.86 7.62 6.14
N CYS A 14 -14.76 7.88 4.83
CA CYS A 14 -13.76 8.80 4.27
C CYS A 14 -13.96 10.26 4.74
N SER A 15 -15.21 10.70 4.95
CA SER A 15 -15.50 12.05 5.47
C SER A 15 -15.51 12.12 7.00
N LEU A 16 -15.86 11.03 7.68
CA LEU A 16 -16.03 10.98 9.13
C LEU A 16 -14.69 10.90 9.85
N THR A 17 -13.72 10.15 9.30
CA THR A 17 -12.38 9.99 9.91
C THR A 17 -11.63 11.33 10.06
N PRO A 18 -11.49 12.18 9.02
CA PRO A 18 -10.87 13.50 9.20
C PRO A 18 -11.66 14.41 10.14
N PHE A 19 -13.00 14.35 10.09
CA PHE A 19 -13.85 15.19 10.91
C PHE A 19 -13.80 14.82 12.40
N ALA A 20 -13.75 13.52 12.71
CA ALA A 20 -13.63 13.01 14.07
C ALA A 20 -12.23 13.24 14.66
N LEU A 21 -11.19 13.16 13.85
CA LEU A 21 -9.81 13.38 14.32
C LEU A 21 -9.38 14.86 14.31
N LEU A 22 -10.14 15.77 13.69
CA LEU A 22 -9.86 17.21 13.60
C LEU A 22 -9.45 17.89 14.94
N PRO A 23 -10.03 17.51 16.11
CA PRO A 23 -9.63 18.08 17.40
C PRO A 23 -8.15 17.82 17.76
N LEU A 24 -7.60 16.71 17.25
CA LEU A 24 -6.22 16.29 17.52
C LEU A 24 -5.21 17.05 16.64
N ALA A 25 -5.61 17.40 15.42
CA ALA A 25 -4.79 18.20 14.49
C ALA A 25 -4.61 19.66 14.95
N LEU A 26 -5.57 20.20 15.70
CA LEU A 26 -5.56 21.59 16.19
C LEU A 26 -4.75 21.76 17.49
N SER A 27 -4.25 20.67 18.08
CA SER A 27 -3.45 20.72 19.29
C SER A 27 -2.03 21.27 19.00
N PRO A 28 -1.42 22.02 19.94
CA PRO A 28 -0.11 22.65 19.73
C PRO A 28 1.06 21.66 19.78
N HIS A 29 0.84 20.41 20.17
CA HIS A 29 1.88 19.39 20.32
C HIS A 29 2.13 18.65 19.00
N GLN A 30 3.39 18.57 18.58
CA GLN A 30 3.80 17.87 17.36
C GLN A 30 3.48 16.36 17.42
N GLU A 31 3.60 15.76 18.60
CA GLU A 31 3.26 14.37 18.91
C GLU A 31 1.80 14.02 18.53
N ALA A 32 0.88 14.95 18.83
CA ALA A 32 -0.54 14.76 18.60
C ALA A 32 -0.90 14.86 17.10
N LYS A 33 -0.17 15.69 16.34
CA LYS A 33 -0.28 15.74 14.88
C LYS A 33 0.25 14.46 14.22
N CYS A 34 1.33 13.87 14.75
CA CYS A 34 1.80 12.54 14.29
C CYS A 34 0.77 11.45 14.60
N ALA A 35 0.22 11.42 15.81
CA ALA A 35 -0.80 10.47 16.23
C ALA A 35 -2.07 10.57 15.37
N TYR A 36 -2.45 11.79 14.97
CA TYR A 36 -3.56 12.04 14.04
C TYR A 36 -3.36 11.29 12.71
N ILE A 37 -2.18 11.43 12.10
CA ILE A 37 -1.87 10.78 10.81
C ILE A 37 -1.84 9.25 10.98
N ILE A 38 -1.24 8.74 12.05
CA ILE A 38 -1.12 7.29 12.31
C ILE A 38 -2.50 6.66 12.52
N LEU A 39 -3.37 7.29 13.31
CA LEU A 39 -4.73 6.80 13.55
C LEU A 39 -5.57 6.84 12.26
N TRP A 40 -5.44 7.91 11.47
CA TRP A 40 -6.13 8.01 10.18
C TRP A 40 -5.67 6.88 9.24
N MET A 41 -4.36 6.64 9.14
CA MET A 41 -3.77 5.55 8.38
C MET A 41 -4.27 4.18 8.85
N ALA A 42 -4.29 3.93 10.16
CA ALA A 42 -4.76 2.67 10.73
C ALA A 42 -6.22 2.40 10.39
N VAL A 43 -7.09 3.40 10.52
CA VAL A 43 -8.51 3.30 10.16
C VAL A 43 -8.68 3.01 8.67
N TYR A 44 -7.91 3.68 7.80
CA TYR A 44 -8.01 3.46 6.35
C TYR A 44 -7.42 2.12 5.89
N TRP A 45 -6.42 1.58 6.60
CA TRP A 45 -5.92 0.23 6.32
C TRP A 45 -6.90 -0.86 6.73
N VAL A 46 -7.59 -0.73 7.87
CA VAL A 46 -8.54 -1.75 8.34
C VAL A 46 -9.85 -1.71 7.55
N LEU A 47 -10.34 -0.51 7.22
CA LEU A 47 -11.66 -0.34 6.58
C LEU A 47 -11.59 -0.35 5.04
N GLU A 48 -10.40 -0.30 4.46
CA GLU A 48 -10.12 -0.23 3.02
C GLU A 48 -11.15 0.62 2.23
N PRO A 49 -11.44 1.88 2.65
CA PRO A 49 -12.40 2.71 1.93
C PRO A 49 -11.85 3.14 0.56
N VAL A 50 -10.51 3.20 0.43
CA VAL A 50 -9.76 3.60 -0.75
C VAL A 50 -8.70 2.53 -1.02
N HIS A 51 -8.20 2.45 -2.26
CA HIS A 51 -7.14 1.51 -2.64
C HIS A 51 -5.89 1.69 -1.75
N LEU A 52 -5.27 0.58 -1.32
CA LEU A 52 -4.16 0.57 -0.36
C LEU A 52 -3.01 1.51 -0.74
N THR A 53 -2.72 1.61 -2.05
CA THR A 53 -1.69 2.49 -2.62
C THR A 53 -1.99 3.97 -2.39
N LEU A 54 -3.27 4.37 -2.44
CA LEU A 54 -3.70 5.74 -2.18
C LEU A 54 -3.60 6.06 -0.69
N THR A 55 -3.93 5.10 0.17
CA THR A 55 -3.77 5.24 1.63
C THR A 55 -2.31 5.41 2.02
N ALA A 56 -1.40 4.64 1.42
CA ALA A 56 0.04 4.75 1.69
C ALA A 56 0.65 6.10 1.26
N LEU A 57 0.01 6.81 0.31
CA LEU A 57 0.44 8.12 -0.15
C LEU A 57 -0.05 9.28 0.73
N LEU A 58 -1.10 9.03 1.52
CA LEU A 58 -1.73 10.01 2.42
C LEU A 58 -0.74 10.70 3.38
N PRO A 59 0.16 9.99 4.11
CA PRO A 59 1.10 10.62 5.03
C PRO A 59 2.12 11.50 4.31
N VAL A 60 2.45 11.18 3.04
CA VAL A 60 3.40 11.97 2.24
C VAL A 60 2.91 13.39 2.03
N VAL A 61 1.59 13.57 1.90
CA VAL A 61 0.97 14.89 1.73
C VAL A 61 0.64 15.52 3.07
N LEU A 62 0.13 14.74 4.03
CA LEU A 62 -0.35 15.26 5.32
C LEU A 62 0.78 15.68 6.28
N MET A 63 1.90 14.96 6.32
CA MET A 63 3.04 15.32 7.18
C MET A 63 3.62 16.72 6.89
N PRO A 64 3.92 17.09 5.63
CA PRO A 64 4.42 18.42 5.32
C PRO A 64 3.33 19.49 5.48
N MET A 65 2.06 19.18 5.16
CA MET A 65 0.95 20.13 5.35
C MET A 65 0.75 20.54 6.82
N LEU A 66 0.97 19.61 7.76
CA LEU A 66 0.84 19.86 9.19
C LEU A 66 2.11 20.47 9.81
N GLY A 67 3.16 20.65 9.02
CA GLY A 67 4.44 21.24 9.41
C GLY A 67 5.28 20.37 10.34
N ILE A 68 5.11 19.03 10.29
CA ILE A 68 5.76 18.08 11.19
C ILE A 68 7.16 17.70 10.70
N LEU A 69 7.27 17.40 9.41
CA LEU A 69 8.49 16.93 8.73
C LEU A 69 8.62 17.66 7.39
N SER A 70 9.85 17.85 6.92
CA SER A 70 10.10 18.47 5.61
C SER A 70 9.71 17.52 4.47
N GLU A 71 9.28 18.09 3.33
CA GLU A 71 8.87 17.33 2.15
C GLU A 71 9.98 16.37 1.66
N ALA A 72 11.24 16.81 1.75
CA ALA A 72 12.40 16.02 1.36
C ALA A 72 12.62 14.80 2.28
N GLU A 73 12.47 14.97 3.59
CA GLU A 73 12.61 13.87 4.55
C GLU A 73 11.50 12.83 4.41
N VAL A 74 10.26 13.28 4.18
CA VAL A 74 9.12 12.38 4.01
C VAL A 74 9.27 11.55 2.73
N THR A 75 9.69 12.20 1.63
CA THR A 75 9.92 11.52 0.35
C THR A 75 11.10 10.54 0.42
N SER A 76 12.18 10.91 1.12
CA SER A 76 13.32 10.02 1.37
C SER A 76 12.91 8.77 2.16
N ASN A 77 12.04 8.93 3.16
CA ASN A 77 11.51 7.81 3.94
C ASN A 77 10.57 6.89 3.16
N TYR A 78 9.93 7.40 2.10
CA TYR A 78 9.07 6.60 1.22
C TYR A 78 9.91 5.81 0.20
N MET A 79 10.95 6.42 -0.35
CA MET A 79 11.88 5.81 -1.32
C MET A 79 12.96 4.96 -0.63
N LYS A 80 12.56 4.08 0.28
CA LYS A 80 13.48 3.16 0.95
C LYS A 80 13.99 2.08 -0.02
N GLU A 81 15.21 1.60 0.25
CA GLU A 81 15.85 0.51 -0.49
C GLU A 81 14.93 -0.70 -0.69
N VAL A 82 14.09 -0.99 0.32
CA VAL A 82 13.09 -2.06 0.27
C VAL A 82 12.10 -1.86 -0.90
N LEU A 83 11.54 -0.67 -1.08
CA LEU A 83 10.60 -0.39 -2.16
C LEU A 83 11.29 -0.54 -3.53
N MET A 84 12.52 -0.07 -3.65
CA MET A 84 13.31 -0.21 -4.87
C MET A 84 13.65 -1.68 -5.18
N MET A 85 13.94 -2.48 -4.15
CA MET A 85 14.17 -3.92 -4.28
C MET A 85 12.90 -4.65 -4.73
N TYR A 86 11.73 -4.28 -4.20
CA TYR A 86 10.44 -4.82 -4.67
C TYR A 86 10.17 -4.48 -6.13
N LEU A 87 10.39 -3.22 -6.53
CA LEU A 87 10.23 -2.80 -7.93
C LEU A 87 11.19 -3.56 -8.86
N GLY A 88 12.46 -3.71 -8.46
CA GLY A 88 13.44 -4.51 -9.19
C GLY A 88 13.04 -5.99 -9.28
N GLY A 89 12.57 -6.58 -8.19
CA GLY A 89 12.10 -7.97 -8.16
C GLY A 89 10.88 -8.20 -9.06
N LEU A 90 9.92 -7.27 -9.04
CA LEU A 90 8.76 -7.30 -9.94
C LEU A 90 9.18 -7.13 -11.41
N ALA A 91 10.10 -6.22 -11.72
CA ALA A 91 10.62 -6.04 -13.07
C ALA A 91 11.29 -7.31 -13.60
N VAL A 92 12.08 -7.99 -12.76
CA VAL A 92 12.72 -9.28 -13.09
C VAL A 92 11.66 -10.36 -13.29
N ALA A 93 10.65 -10.46 -12.43
CA ALA A 93 9.56 -11.42 -12.57
C ALA A 93 8.81 -11.23 -13.91
N VAL A 94 8.49 -9.99 -14.28
CA VAL A 94 7.84 -9.65 -15.56
C VAL A 94 8.77 -9.97 -16.75
N ALA A 95 10.08 -9.72 -16.63
CA ALA A 95 11.03 -10.09 -17.67
C ALA A 95 11.09 -11.63 -17.88
N VAL A 96 11.05 -12.40 -16.79
CA VAL A 96 11.00 -13.88 -16.82
C VAL A 96 9.69 -14.38 -17.43
N GLU A 97 8.57 -13.72 -17.15
CA GLU A 97 7.27 -13.99 -17.76
C GLU A 97 7.31 -13.75 -19.27
N HIS A 98 7.79 -12.58 -19.71
CA HIS A 98 7.91 -12.26 -21.14
C HIS A 98 8.86 -13.19 -21.92
N CYS A 99 9.89 -13.73 -21.28
CA CYS A 99 10.78 -14.71 -21.90
C CYS A 99 10.17 -16.14 -21.97
N ASN A 100 8.95 -16.33 -21.45
CA ASN A 100 8.31 -17.63 -21.23
C ASN A 100 9.24 -18.63 -20.54
N LEU A 101 10.12 -18.13 -19.66
CA LEU A 101 11.13 -18.96 -19.00
C LEU A 101 10.46 -19.95 -18.04
N HIS A 102 9.34 -19.57 -17.43
CA HIS A 102 8.50 -20.41 -16.59
C HIS A 102 7.97 -21.64 -17.36
N GLU A 103 7.52 -21.46 -18.61
CA GLU A 103 7.03 -22.55 -19.47
C GLU A 103 8.17 -23.46 -19.93
N ARG A 104 9.32 -22.88 -20.29
CA ARG A 104 10.53 -23.66 -20.65
C ARG A 104 11.03 -24.50 -19.48
N LEU A 105 10.98 -23.99 -18.25
CA LEU A 105 11.32 -24.75 -17.06
C LEU A 105 10.32 -25.87 -16.82
N ALA A 106 9.01 -25.58 -16.90
CA ALA A 106 7.95 -26.55 -16.70
C ALA A 106 8.07 -27.73 -17.68
N LEU A 107 8.25 -27.45 -18.98
CA LEU A 107 8.45 -28.45 -20.02
C LEU A 107 9.72 -29.27 -19.81
N LYS A 108 10.84 -28.65 -19.40
CA LYS A 108 12.09 -29.36 -19.10
C LYS A 108 11.93 -30.33 -17.93
N VAL A 109 11.27 -29.89 -16.85
CA VAL A 109 11.00 -30.74 -15.68
C VAL A 109 10.09 -31.91 -16.08
N LEU A 110 9.07 -31.66 -16.90
CA LEU A 110 8.14 -32.68 -17.38
C LEU A 110 8.82 -33.71 -18.29
N LEU A 111 9.76 -33.29 -19.14
CA LEU A 111 10.58 -34.20 -19.96
C LEU A 111 11.63 -34.97 -19.12
N LEU A 112 12.19 -34.36 -18.07
CA LEU A 112 13.15 -35.00 -17.18
C LEU A 112 12.51 -36.08 -16.29
N LEU A 113 11.30 -35.81 -15.78
CA LEU A 113 10.52 -36.78 -15.01
C LEU A 113 9.85 -37.83 -15.91
N GLY A 114 9.55 -37.47 -17.16
CA GLY A 114 8.91 -38.36 -18.13
C GLY A 114 7.47 -38.75 -17.74
N THR A 115 6.88 -39.68 -18.49
CA THR A 115 5.52 -40.21 -18.25
C THR A 115 5.49 -41.32 -17.18
N ASP A 116 6.61 -41.59 -16.50
CA ASP A 116 6.71 -42.60 -15.45
C ASP A 116 6.39 -41.97 -14.09
N THR A 117 5.20 -41.34 -13.99
CA THR A 117 4.62 -41.07 -12.67
C THR A 117 4.10 -42.39 -12.11
N LYS A 118 5.02 -43.20 -11.57
CA LYS A 118 4.68 -44.31 -10.69
C LYS A 118 4.13 -43.73 -9.38
N TRP A 119 2.82 -43.47 -9.38
CA TRP A 119 1.99 -43.43 -8.18
C TRP A 119 1.64 -44.87 -7.79
#